data_AF-A0A0R1KGV0-F1
#
_entry.id   AF-A0A0R1KGV0-F1
#
_cell.length_a   1.000
_cell.length_b   1.000
_cell.length_c   1.000
_cell.angle_alpha   90.00
_cell.angle_beta   90.00
_cell.angle_gamma   90.00
#
_symmetry.space_group_name_H-M   'P 1'
#
loop_
_entity.id
_entity.type
_entity.pdbx_description
1 polymer ?
#
loop_
_entity_poly.entity_id
_entity_poly.type
_entity_poly.pdbx_seq_one_letter_code
_entity_poly.pdbx_strand_id
1 'polypeptide(L)'
;MTEITYYSILKNNQLCLPWSDDDRPAQLKLQDDKEAQLAALVGQEMPVDKLFNTGVITIYTQDLLENFINKQKNKSYYLQNAFFLIDDLDKRFKFKDAKYLRTIYLVAALSQKNAFTQKMNWLLNFAAIFDDMKDIKSLVKEYDLKEWSDFDYAFLEHLLTGPEEAPIWRKQKINIQFTSLRYQYYFEVAQSFQDIHELLKIDTNGLKLDKLQNEHSLELLHMNYELSKFFPDKKN
;
A
#
# COMPACT_ATOMS: atom_id res chain seq x y z
N MET A 1 -2.22 28.61 -5.59
CA MET A 1 -1.21 28.00 -6.48
C MET A 1 -1.35 26.51 -6.34
N THR A 2 -1.49 25.80 -7.46
CA THR A 2 -1.71 24.35 -7.51
C THR A 2 -0.34 23.67 -7.41
N GLU A 3 -0.19 22.72 -6.49
CA GLU A 3 0.98 21.84 -6.46
C GLU A 3 0.78 20.71 -7.47
N ILE A 4 1.83 20.40 -8.23
CA ILE A 4 1.88 19.28 -9.18
C ILE A 4 3.03 18.37 -8.77
N THR A 5 2.78 17.06 -8.89
CA THR A 5 3.79 16.02 -8.74
C THR A 5 4.20 15.55 -10.13
N TYR A 6 5.49 15.59 -10.40
CA TYR A 6 6.09 14.98 -11.58
C TYR A 6 6.81 13.69 -11.17
N TYR A 7 6.65 12.65 -11.98
CA TYR A 7 7.29 11.35 -11.79
C TYR A 7 8.40 11.14 -12.81
N SER A 8 9.44 10.43 -12.38
CA SER A 8 10.51 9.95 -13.26
C SER A 8 11.12 8.66 -12.71
N ILE A 9 12.02 8.05 -13.48
CA ILE A 9 12.76 6.85 -13.13
C ILE A 9 14.25 7.16 -13.11
N LEU A 10 14.89 6.77 -12.01
CA LEU A 10 16.34 6.81 -11.84
C LEU A 10 16.93 5.41 -12.00
N LYS A 11 18.13 5.35 -12.58
CA LYS A 11 19.01 4.17 -12.57
C LYS A 11 20.43 4.66 -12.37
N ASN A 12 21.17 4.11 -11.40
CA ASN A 12 22.53 4.56 -11.07
C ASN A 12 22.63 6.08 -10.87
N ASN A 13 21.64 6.68 -10.18
CA ASN A 13 21.50 8.13 -9.98
C ASN A 13 21.35 8.98 -11.26
N GLN A 14 21.01 8.36 -12.40
CA GLN A 14 20.74 9.05 -13.66
C GLN A 14 19.27 8.90 -14.07
N LEU A 15 18.67 10.00 -14.53
CA LEU A 15 17.31 9.99 -15.08
C LEU A 15 17.28 9.14 -16.36
N CYS A 16 16.47 8.09 -16.32
CA CYS A 16 16.20 7.22 -17.46
C CYS A 16 14.94 7.63 -18.21
N LEU A 17 14.05 8.39 -17.55
CA LEU A 17 12.88 8.99 -18.17
C LEU A 17 12.87 10.50 -17.89
N PRO A 18 12.31 11.33 -18.80
CA PRO A 18 12.01 12.71 -18.48
C PRO A 18 10.94 12.77 -17.38
N TRP A 19 10.93 13.86 -16.63
CA TRP A 19 9.85 14.14 -15.67
C TRP A 19 8.53 14.34 -16.39
N SER A 20 7.47 13.72 -15.90
CA SER A 20 6.12 13.87 -16.44
C SER A 20 5.09 13.77 -15.33
N ASP A 21 3.98 14.49 -15.48
CA ASP A 21 2.77 14.35 -14.68
C ASP A 21 1.90 13.15 -15.11
N ASP A 22 2.20 12.54 -16.27
CA ASP A 22 1.69 11.23 -16.68
C ASP A 22 2.55 10.13 -16.05
N ASP A 23 1.95 9.34 -15.15
CA ASP A 23 2.63 8.29 -14.40
C ASP A 23 2.79 6.97 -15.16
N ARG A 24 2.05 6.77 -16.27
CA ARG A 24 2.06 5.51 -17.04
C ARG A 24 3.44 5.11 -17.58
N PRO A 25 4.28 6.01 -18.13
CA PRO A 25 5.62 5.66 -18.58
C PRO A 25 6.51 5.18 -17.43
N ALA A 26 6.39 5.79 -16.26
CA ALA A 26 7.13 5.38 -15.07
C ALA A 26 6.67 4.00 -14.60
N GLN A 27 5.35 3.75 -14.57
CA GLN A 27 4.79 2.43 -14.23
C GLN A 27 5.33 1.32 -15.15
N LEU A 28 5.27 1.51 -16.47
CA LEU A 28 5.79 0.53 -17.44
C LEU A 28 7.27 0.24 -17.24
N LYS A 29 8.06 1.28 -16.97
CA LYS A 29 9.50 1.12 -16.76
C LYS A 29 9.82 0.35 -15.46
N LEU A 30 9.04 0.56 -14.39
CA LEU A 30 9.16 -0.21 -13.15
C LEU A 30 8.80 -1.69 -13.35
N GLN A 31 7.88 -1.99 -14.27
CA GLN A 31 7.51 -3.38 -14.61
C GLN A 31 8.63 -4.09 -15.39
N ASP A 32 9.42 -3.37 -16.17
CA ASP A 32 10.43 -3.99 -17.04
C ASP A 32 11.84 -4.07 -16.40
N ASP A 33 12.16 -3.19 -15.45
CA ASP A 33 13.54 -3.00 -14.95
C ASP A 33 13.60 -3.07 -13.42
N LYS A 34 14.24 -4.12 -12.89
CA LYS A 34 14.37 -4.37 -11.44
C LYS A 34 15.30 -3.39 -10.72
N GLU A 35 16.14 -2.67 -11.45
CA GLU A 35 17.06 -1.67 -10.89
C GLU A 35 16.50 -0.24 -10.98
N ALA A 36 15.29 -0.08 -11.53
CA ALA A 36 14.63 1.21 -11.61
C ALA A 36 14.22 1.71 -10.22
N GLN A 37 14.39 3.01 -9.98
CA GLN A 37 13.93 3.67 -8.76
C GLN A 37 12.95 4.77 -9.15
N LEU A 38 11.78 4.79 -8.51
CA LEU A 38 10.81 5.86 -8.72
C LEU A 38 11.31 7.15 -8.06
N ALA A 39 11.32 8.24 -8.81
CA ALA A 39 11.56 9.56 -8.27
C ALA A 39 10.30 10.42 -8.43
N ALA A 40 9.94 11.15 -7.38
CA ALA A 40 8.87 12.14 -7.41
C ALA A 40 9.45 13.53 -7.13
N LEU A 41 9.03 14.49 -7.94
CA LEU A 41 9.38 15.90 -7.83
C LEU A 41 8.09 16.68 -7.58
N VAL A 42 7.97 17.25 -6.39
CA VAL A 42 6.77 18.00 -5.97
C VAL A 42 7.08 19.49 -5.91
N GLY A 43 6.20 20.30 -6.49
CA GLY A 43 6.29 21.76 -6.37
C GLY A 43 5.11 22.48 -7.04
N GLN A 44 5.20 23.80 -7.11
CA GLN A 44 4.17 24.61 -7.78
C GLN A 44 4.17 24.36 -9.29
N GLU A 45 3.01 24.45 -9.93
CA GLU A 45 2.88 24.33 -11.38
C GLU A 45 3.78 25.34 -12.13
N MET A 46 4.91 24.86 -12.63
CA MET A 46 5.88 25.60 -13.44
C MET A 46 6.73 24.61 -14.25
N PRO A 47 7.50 25.09 -15.26
CA PRO A 47 8.40 24.24 -16.02
C PRO A 47 9.37 23.47 -15.11
N VAL A 48 9.54 22.16 -15.37
CA VAL A 48 10.36 21.24 -14.57
C VAL A 48 11.77 21.79 -14.29
N ASP A 49 12.41 22.43 -15.28
CA ASP A 49 13.75 23.01 -15.15
C ASP A 49 13.85 24.08 -14.05
N LYS A 50 12.75 24.81 -13.81
CA LYS A 50 12.66 25.80 -12.73
C LYS A 50 12.32 25.13 -11.40
N LEU A 51 11.52 24.06 -11.44
CA LEU A 51 11.13 23.30 -10.25
C LEU A 51 12.32 22.59 -9.60
N PHE A 52 13.30 22.14 -10.38
CA PHE A 52 14.51 21.51 -9.86
C PHE A 52 15.25 22.34 -8.80
N ASN A 53 15.18 23.66 -8.91
CA ASN A 53 15.88 24.58 -8.01
C ASN A 53 15.09 24.92 -6.74
N THR A 54 13.81 24.56 -6.68
CA THR A 54 12.89 24.96 -5.60
C THR A 54 12.03 23.83 -5.04
N GLY A 55 11.95 22.71 -5.73
CA GLY A 55 11.13 21.55 -5.40
C GLY A 55 11.87 20.52 -4.56
N VAL A 56 11.12 19.59 -3.98
CA VAL A 56 11.66 18.48 -3.20
C VAL A 56 11.65 17.23 -4.08
N ILE A 57 12.81 16.60 -4.24
CA ILE A 57 12.96 15.31 -4.92
C ILE A 57 12.97 14.21 -3.86
N THR A 58 12.02 13.29 -3.97
CA THR A 58 11.95 12.07 -3.16
C THR A 58 12.24 10.87 -4.04
N ILE A 59 13.20 10.03 -3.63
CA ILE A 59 13.57 8.81 -4.34
C ILE A 59 13.05 7.62 -3.52
N TYR A 60 12.20 6.80 -4.14
CA TYR A 60 11.65 5.60 -3.53
C TYR A 60 12.49 4.40 -3.95
N THR A 61 13.28 3.90 -3.00
CA THR A 61 14.20 2.78 -3.21
C THR A 61 13.59 1.47 -2.74
N GLN A 62 13.69 0.42 -3.54
CA GLN A 62 13.18 -0.93 -3.23
C GLN A 62 14.06 -1.71 -2.21
N ASP A 63 15.20 -1.15 -1.80
CA ASP A 63 16.25 -1.81 -1.00
C ASP A 63 15.81 -2.33 0.39
N LEU A 64 14.56 -2.07 0.78
CA LEU A 64 13.94 -2.54 2.01
C LEU A 64 13.03 -3.76 1.84
N LEU A 65 12.95 -4.37 0.66
CA LEU A 65 12.03 -5.48 0.42
C LEU A 65 12.75 -6.81 0.21
N GLU A 66 13.79 -6.84 -0.62
CA GLU A 66 14.66 -8.01 -0.77
C GLU A 66 15.50 -8.26 0.48
N ASN A 67 16.00 -7.18 1.10
CA ASN A 67 16.67 -7.26 2.40
C ASN A 67 15.73 -7.60 3.56
N PHE A 68 14.42 -7.41 3.40
CA PHE A 68 13.43 -7.72 4.44
C PHE A 68 13.04 -9.20 4.43
N ILE A 69 12.87 -9.77 3.23
CA ILE A 69 12.69 -11.21 3.04
C ILE A 69 13.96 -11.95 3.51
N ASN A 70 15.15 -11.40 3.22
CA ASN A 70 16.43 -12.03 3.56
C ASN A 70 16.92 -11.79 5.00
N LYS A 71 16.53 -10.70 5.69
CA LYS A 71 16.95 -10.41 7.10
C LYS A 71 15.98 -10.98 8.15
N GLN A 72 15.43 -12.17 7.92
CA GLN A 72 14.66 -12.93 8.90
C GLN A 72 15.53 -13.47 10.05
N LYS A 73 16.05 -12.59 10.89
CA LYS A 73 16.51 -12.99 12.22
C LYS A 73 15.91 -12.21 13.38
N ASN A 74 15.05 -11.21 13.14
CA ASN A 74 14.33 -10.49 14.22
C ASN A 74 12.91 -9.95 13.83
N LYS A 75 12.26 -10.48 12.78
CA LYS A 75 11.07 -9.88 12.11
C LYS A 75 9.85 -10.85 11.96
N SER A 76 9.60 -11.74 12.90
CA SER A 76 8.73 -12.91 12.63
C SER A 76 7.22 -12.64 12.59
N TYR A 77 6.68 -11.65 13.31
CA TYR A 77 5.23 -11.55 13.54
C TYR A 77 4.38 -11.29 12.28
N TYR A 78 4.67 -10.27 11.46
CA TYR A 78 3.80 -9.92 10.32
C TYR A 78 3.76 -11.01 9.27
N LEU A 79 4.91 -11.62 8.99
CA LEU A 79 5.00 -12.71 8.02
C LEU A 79 4.44 -14.03 8.60
N GLN A 80 4.61 -14.30 9.90
CA GLN A 80 3.95 -15.41 10.56
C GLN A 80 2.42 -15.25 10.52
N ASN A 81 1.90 -14.04 10.78
CA ASN A 81 0.47 -13.75 10.67
C ASN A 81 -0.01 -13.95 9.23
N ALA A 82 0.74 -13.47 8.23
CA ALA A 82 0.46 -13.71 6.83
C ALA A 82 0.39 -15.22 6.48
N PHE A 83 1.39 -16.01 6.88
CA PHE A 83 1.37 -17.46 6.62
C PHE A 83 0.25 -18.18 7.37
N PHE A 84 -0.01 -17.81 8.63
CA PHE A 84 -1.13 -18.33 9.40
C PHE A 84 -2.46 -18.08 8.67
N LEU A 85 -2.68 -16.84 8.23
CA LEU A 85 -3.88 -16.46 7.48
C LEU A 85 -4.00 -17.25 6.18
N ILE A 86 -2.93 -17.37 5.38
CA ILE A 86 -2.95 -18.14 4.14
C ILE A 86 -3.36 -19.60 4.42
N ASP A 87 -2.69 -20.26 5.37
CA ASP A 87 -2.94 -21.67 5.69
C ASP A 87 -4.37 -21.93 6.21
N ASP A 88 -4.92 -21.01 7.00
CA ASP A 88 -6.26 -21.16 7.59
C ASP A 88 -7.37 -20.79 6.58
N LEU A 89 -7.18 -19.71 5.82
CA LEU A 89 -8.15 -19.24 4.83
C LEU A 89 -8.28 -20.21 3.65
N ASP A 90 -7.18 -20.84 3.22
CA ASP A 90 -7.20 -21.87 2.18
C ASP A 90 -8.05 -23.08 2.58
N LYS A 91 -8.00 -23.45 3.86
CA LYS A 91 -8.79 -24.57 4.41
C LYS A 91 -10.27 -24.23 4.51
N ARG A 92 -10.60 -22.99 4.90
CA ARG A 92 -11.97 -22.58 5.24
C ARG A 92 -12.76 -22.09 4.05
N PHE A 93 -12.20 -21.15 3.30
CA PHE A 93 -12.94 -20.39 2.30
C PHE A 93 -12.64 -20.87 0.86
N LYS A 94 -11.63 -21.73 0.68
CA LYS A 94 -11.19 -22.23 -0.65
C LYS A 94 -11.10 -21.08 -1.66
N PHE A 95 -10.43 -20.00 -1.28
CA PHE A 95 -10.27 -18.84 -2.15
C PHE A 95 -9.74 -19.29 -3.51
N LYS A 96 -10.49 -18.94 -4.57
CA LYS A 96 -10.18 -19.39 -5.93
C LYS A 96 -9.30 -18.41 -6.69
N ASP A 97 -9.04 -17.25 -6.13
CA ASP A 97 -8.35 -16.14 -6.77
C ASP A 97 -6.98 -15.97 -6.11
N ALA A 98 -5.92 -15.76 -6.88
CA ALA A 98 -4.60 -15.52 -6.32
C ALA A 98 -4.47 -14.09 -5.74
N LYS A 99 -5.46 -13.22 -5.98
CA LYS A 99 -5.52 -11.86 -5.44
C LYS A 99 -5.42 -11.77 -3.91
N TYR A 100 -6.12 -12.62 -3.14
CA TYR A 100 -6.03 -12.54 -1.67
C TYR A 100 -4.62 -12.84 -1.15
N LEU A 101 -3.86 -13.72 -1.82
CA LEU A 101 -2.45 -13.99 -1.45
C LEU A 101 -1.62 -12.71 -1.59
N ARG A 102 -1.79 -12.00 -2.71
CA ARG A 102 -1.10 -10.73 -2.95
C ARG A 102 -1.52 -9.68 -1.93
N THR A 103 -2.81 -9.59 -1.63
CA THR A 103 -3.34 -8.73 -0.57
C THR A 103 -2.62 -9.01 0.76
N ILE A 104 -2.55 -10.27 1.20
CA ILE A 104 -1.91 -10.64 2.47
C ILE A 104 -0.42 -10.23 2.49
N TYR A 105 0.31 -10.45 1.40
CA TYR A 105 1.72 -10.02 1.33
C TYR A 105 1.88 -8.49 1.37
N LEU A 106 1.01 -7.75 0.67
CA LEU A 106 1.01 -6.27 0.71
C LEU A 106 0.70 -5.76 2.11
N VAL A 107 -0.31 -6.33 2.78
CA VAL A 107 -0.66 -6.00 4.17
C VAL A 107 0.52 -6.24 5.08
N ALA A 108 1.20 -7.38 4.97
CA ALA A 108 2.36 -7.71 5.80
C ALA A 108 3.52 -6.72 5.60
N ALA A 109 3.83 -6.37 4.34
CA ALA A 109 4.89 -5.43 4.01
C ALA A 109 4.58 -4.01 4.53
N LEU A 110 3.36 -3.51 4.30
CA LEU A 110 2.93 -2.19 4.78
C LEU A 110 2.86 -2.14 6.30
N SER A 111 2.28 -3.16 6.93
CA SER A 111 2.18 -3.22 8.39
C SER A 111 3.55 -3.19 9.04
N GLN A 112 4.53 -3.85 8.43
CA GLN A 112 5.88 -3.84 8.95
C GLN A 112 6.60 -2.50 8.72
N LYS A 113 6.44 -1.87 7.56
CA LYS A 113 7.06 -0.56 7.28
C LYS A 113 6.47 0.54 8.17
N ASN A 114 5.15 0.55 8.36
CA ASN A 114 4.45 1.45 9.26
C ASN A 114 4.53 1.05 10.75
N ALA A 115 5.22 -0.06 11.08
CA ALA A 115 5.34 -0.59 12.44
C ALA A 115 3.98 -0.75 13.18
N PHE A 116 2.94 -1.22 12.46
CA PHE A 116 1.61 -1.40 13.02
C PHE A 116 1.59 -2.36 14.20
N THR A 117 0.79 -2.01 15.21
CA THR A 117 0.50 -2.95 16.30
C THR A 117 -0.22 -4.20 15.77
N GLN A 118 -0.20 -5.28 16.54
CA GLN A 118 -0.86 -6.54 16.18
C GLN A 118 -2.35 -6.33 15.84
N LYS A 119 -3.05 -5.53 16.65
CA LYS A 119 -4.46 -5.20 16.43
C LYS A 119 -4.70 -4.47 15.11
N MET A 120 -3.86 -3.50 14.77
CA MET A 120 -3.97 -2.73 13.54
C MET A 120 -3.67 -3.58 12.30
N ASN A 121 -2.69 -4.48 12.40
CA ASN A 121 -2.43 -5.49 11.37
C ASN A 121 -3.66 -6.40 11.16
N TRP A 122 -4.31 -6.86 12.23
CA TRP A 122 -5.54 -7.65 12.13
C TRP A 122 -6.70 -6.89 11.47
N LEU A 123 -6.92 -5.63 11.86
CA LEU A 123 -7.93 -4.77 11.24
C LEU A 123 -7.68 -4.62 9.74
N LEU A 124 -6.44 -4.36 9.35
CA LEU A 124 -6.07 -4.18 7.95
C LEU A 124 -6.23 -5.47 7.14
N ASN A 125 -5.80 -6.63 7.67
CA ASN A 125 -6.02 -7.92 6.99
C ASN A 125 -7.50 -8.20 6.79
N PHE A 126 -8.33 -8.01 7.82
CA PHE A 126 -9.75 -8.30 7.71
C PHE A 126 -10.45 -7.38 6.73
N ALA A 127 -10.17 -6.07 6.79
CA ALA A 127 -10.72 -5.12 5.82
C ALA A 127 -10.30 -5.48 4.38
N ALA A 128 -9.04 -5.84 4.16
CA ALA A 128 -8.50 -6.06 2.81
C ALA A 128 -8.93 -7.39 2.17
N ILE A 129 -9.36 -8.38 2.96
CA ILE A 129 -9.68 -9.74 2.49
C ILE A 129 -11.19 -9.99 2.44
N PHE A 130 -11.96 -9.39 3.35
CA PHE A 130 -13.38 -9.70 3.53
C PHE A 130 -14.26 -8.49 3.25
N ASP A 131 -15.35 -8.73 2.53
CA ASP A 131 -16.37 -7.70 2.25
C ASP A 131 -17.59 -7.82 3.19
N ASP A 132 -17.67 -8.89 4.03
CA ASP A 132 -18.79 -9.12 4.96
C ASP A 132 -18.33 -9.08 6.43
N MET A 133 -18.96 -8.19 7.21
CA MET A 133 -18.74 -8.07 8.65
C MET A 133 -19.13 -9.29 9.46
N LYS A 134 -20.03 -10.15 8.96
CA LYS A 134 -20.39 -11.40 9.64
C LYS A 134 -19.20 -12.36 9.67
N ASP A 135 -18.48 -12.48 8.55
CA ASP A 135 -17.29 -13.33 8.45
C ASP A 135 -16.20 -12.81 9.38
N ILE A 136 -15.95 -11.49 9.38
CA ILE A 136 -14.98 -10.86 10.27
C ILE A 136 -15.34 -11.11 11.74
N LYS A 137 -16.60 -10.87 12.14
CA LYS A 137 -17.05 -11.09 13.53
C LYS A 137 -16.94 -12.55 13.95
N SER A 138 -17.09 -13.51 13.03
CA SER A 138 -16.85 -14.94 13.30
C SER A 138 -15.36 -15.21 13.54
N LEU A 139 -14.49 -14.74 12.64
CA LEU A 139 -13.04 -14.96 12.71
C LEU A 139 -12.39 -14.32 13.94
N VAL A 140 -12.83 -13.12 14.34
CA VAL A 140 -12.38 -12.47 15.58
C VAL A 140 -12.63 -13.36 16.80
N LYS A 141 -13.79 -14.01 16.86
CA LYS A 141 -14.13 -14.95 17.96
C LYS A 141 -13.32 -16.23 17.86
N GLU A 142 -13.19 -16.80 16.66
CA GLU A 142 -12.49 -18.07 16.43
C GLU A 142 -10.99 -17.98 16.71
N TYR A 143 -10.36 -16.86 16.35
CA TYR A 143 -8.94 -16.61 16.58
C TYR A 143 -8.64 -16.08 17.99
N ASP A 144 -9.64 -15.98 18.87
CA ASP A 144 -9.52 -15.43 20.23
C ASP A 144 -8.78 -14.06 20.24
N LEU A 145 -9.13 -13.18 19.30
CA LEU A 145 -8.52 -11.86 19.21
C LEU A 145 -9.07 -10.96 20.33
N LYS A 146 -8.25 -10.79 21.37
CA LYS A 146 -8.58 -9.98 22.54
C LYS A 146 -8.59 -8.49 22.19
N GLU A 147 -9.25 -7.70 23.06
CA GLU A 147 -9.25 -6.22 23.00
C GLU A 147 -9.95 -5.59 21.79
N TRP A 148 -10.82 -6.33 21.11
CA TRP A 148 -11.74 -5.78 20.12
C TRP A 148 -12.90 -5.06 20.81
N SER A 149 -13.17 -3.84 20.37
CA SER A 149 -14.20 -2.95 20.89
C SER A 149 -15.25 -2.66 19.81
N ASP A 150 -16.41 -2.13 20.22
CA ASP A 150 -17.45 -1.70 19.28
C ASP A 150 -16.94 -0.67 18.26
N PHE A 151 -15.97 0.17 18.65
CA PHE A 151 -15.31 1.10 17.75
C PHE A 151 -14.55 0.41 16.62
N ASP A 152 -13.92 -0.74 16.89
CA ASP A 152 -13.17 -1.49 15.87
C ASP A 152 -14.09 -2.03 14.78
N TYR A 153 -15.25 -2.55 15.19
CA TYR A 153 -16.26 -3.03 14.26
C TYR A 153 -16.88 -1.88 13.46
N ALA A 154 -17.19 -0.75 14.11
CA ALA A 154 -17.71 0.43 13.42
C ALA A 154 -16.69 0.99 12.41
N PHE A 155 -15.41 1.01 12.77
CA PHE A 155 -14.34 1.42 11.88
C PHE A 155 -14.24 0.51 10.64
N LEU A 156 -14.29 -0.81 10.82
CA LEU A 156 -14.29 -1.75 9.69
C LEU A 156 -15.54 -1.63 8.83
N GLU A 157 -16.71 -1.48 9.44
CA GLU A 157 -17.96 -1.22 8.72
C GLU A 157 -17.81 -0.01 7.80
N HIS A 158 -17.20 1.08 8.29
CA HIS A 158 -16.90 2.25 7.47
C HIS A 158 -15.86 2.02 6.37
N LEU A 159 -14.82 1.21 6.60
CA LEU A 159 -13.86 0.87 5.54
C LEU A 159 -14.53 0.06 4.42
N LEU A 160 -15.41 -0.87 4.77
CA LEU A 160 -16.06 -1.79 3.83
C LEU A 160 -17.21 -1.16 3.05
N THR A 161 -17.79 -0.04 3.51
CA THR A 161 -18.82 0.68 2.75
C THR A 161 -18.33 1.29 1.42
N GLY A 162 -17.05 1.13 1.11
CA GLY A 162 -16.39 1.65 -0.09
C GLY A 162 -15.84 3.05 0.17
N PRO A 163 -14.83 3.48 -0.61
CA PRO A 163 -14.23 4.78 -0.42
C PRO A 163 -15.26 5.88 -0.69
N GLU A 164 -15.51 6.74 0.30
CA GLU A 164 -15.70 8.15 -0.04
C GLU A 164 -14.45 8.54 -0.83
N GLU A 165 -14.63 8.99 -2.08
CA GLU A 165 -13.53 9.26 -3.00
C GLU A 165 -12.31 9.88 -2.28
N ALA A 166 -11.11 9.37 -2.57
CA ALA A 166 -9.88 9.90 -1.99
C ALA A 166 -9.91 11.44 -2.06
N PRO A 167 -9.73 12.15 -0.94
CA PRO A 167 -9.93 13.59 -0.92
C PRO A 167 -9.05 14.24 -1.99
N ILE A 168 -9.67 14.91 -2.96
CA ILE A 168 -8.95 15.66 -3.98
C ILE A 168 -8.44 16.93 -3.32
N TRP A 169 -7.19 16.89 -2.86
CA TRP A 169 -6.54 18.04 -2.24
C TRP A 169 -6.29 19.11 -3.30
N ARG A 170 -7.12 20.17 -3.32
CA ARG A 170 -6.93 21.34 -4.21
C ARG A 170 -5.77 22.26 -3.77
N LYS A 171 -5.02 21.88 -2.71
CA LYS A 171 -3.95 22.63 -2.04
C LYS A 171 -2.94 21.65 -1.41
N GLN A 172 -1.90 22.16 -0.75
CA GLN A 172 -0.90 21.41 0.03
C GLN A 172 -1.49 20.21 0.78
N LYS A 173 -0.82 19.06 0.66
CA LYS A 173 -1.12 17.84 1.41
C LYS A 173 -1.15 18.19 2.90
N ILE A 174 -2.33 18.10 3.52
CA ILE A 174 -2.47 18.36 4.95
C ILE A 174 -1.92 17.13 5.67
N ASN A 175 -0.78 17.29 6.35
CA ASN A 175 -0.32 16.29 7.30
C ASN A 175 -1.21 16.35 8.53
N ILE A 176 -2.18 15.44 8.60
CA ILE A 176 -3.04 15.28 9.78
C ILE A 176 -2.22 14.51 10.82
N GLN A 177 -1.94 15.18 11.93
CA GLN A 177 -1.35 14.54 13.11
C GLN A 177 -2.39 14.52 14.22
N PHE A 178 -2.79 13.32 14.63
CA PHE A 178 -3.67 13.17 15.77
C PHE A 178 -2.86 13.29 17.06
N THR A 179 -3.36 14.07 18.01
CA THR A 179 -2.78 14.12 19.37
C THR A 179 -2.87 12.77 20.08
N SER A 180 -3.89 11.98 19.76
CA SER A 180 -4.01 10.60 20.21
C SER A 180 -3.34 9.66 19.23
N LEU A 181 -2.29 8.98 19.69
CA LEU A 181 -1.62 7.92 18.95
C LEU A 181 -2.59 6.79 18.53
N ARG A 182 -3.65 6.56 19.32
CA ARG A 182 -4.71 5.61 18.96
C ARG A 182 -5.32 5.97 17.61
N TYR A 183 -5.81 7.20 17.44
CA TYR A 183 -6.47 7.64 16.21
C TYR A 183 -5.50 7.75 15.04
N GLN A 184 -4.23 8.08 15.32
CA GLN A 184 -3.17 8.05 14.31
C GLN A 184 -3.07 6.65 13.68
N TYR A 185 -3.07 5.58 14.49
CA TYR A 185 -3.00 4.23 13.94
C TYR A 185 -4.22 3.84 13.09
N TYR A 186 -5.45 4.20 13.49
CA TYR A 186 -6.63 3.92 12.66
C TYR A 186 -6.59 4.71 11.34
N PHE A 187 -6.09 5.94 11.37
CA PHE A 187 -5.91 6.74 10.17
C PHE A 187 -4.89 6.11 9.21
N GLU A 188 -3.74 5.66 9.72
CA GLU A 188 -2.72 4.97 8.92
C GLU A 188 -3.22 3.62 8.37
N VAL A 189 -4.06 2.90 9.12
CA VAL A 189 -4.74 1.68 8.63
C VAL A 189 -5.69 2.02 7.48
N ALA A 190 -6.48 3.09 7.59
CA ALA A 190 -7.38 3.52 6.52
C ALA A 190 -6.62 3.92 5.26
N GLN A 191 -5.51 4.65 5.40
CA GLN A 191 -4.62 4.98 4.28
C GLN A 191 -4.02 3.72 3.65
N SER A 192 -3.51 2.81 4.46
CA SER A 192 -2.92 1.55 3.99
C SER A 192 -3.96 0.68 3.27
N PHE A 193 -5.19 0.64 3.77
CA PHE A 193 -6.30 -0.07 3.14
C PHE A 193 -6.59 0.48 1.74
N GLN A 194 -6.75 1.80 1.61
CA GLN A 194 -6.93 2.43 0.30
C GLN A 194 -5.75 2.14 -0.64
N ASP A 195 -4.53 2.25 -0.14
CA ASP A 195 -3.32 2.03 -0.94
C ASP A 195 -3.21 0.58 -1.41
N ILE A 196 -3.58 -0.42 -0.60
CA ILE A 196 -3.63 -1.82 -1.03
C ILE A 196 -4.61 -1.99 -2.19
N HIS A 197 -5.81 -1.41 -2.10
CA HIS A 197 -6.79 -1.46 -3.19
C HIS A 197 -6.29 -0.79 -4.47
N GLU A 198 -5.54 0.30 -4.35
CA GLU A 198 -4.94 0.98 -5.50
C GLU A 198 -3.79 0.16 -6.10
N LEU A 199 -2.89 -0.37 -5.26
CA LEU A 199 -1.78 -1.24 -5.66
C LEU A 199 -2.30 -2.46 -6.43
N LEU A 200 -3.34 -3.12 -5.97
CA LEU A 200 -3.92 -4.30 -6.63
C LEU A 200 -4.46 -4.03 -8.05
N LYS A 201 -4.56 -2.78 -8.51
CA LYS A 201 -4.94 -2.43 -9.89
C LYS A 201 -3.79 -2.55 -10.90
N ILE A 202 -2.57 -2.88 -10.45
CA ILE A 202 -1.35 -2.92 -11.27
C ILE A 202 -1.51 -3.78 -12.53
N ASP A 203 -2.24 -4.90 -12.47
CA ASP A 203 -2.41 -5.81 -13.61
C ASP A 203 -3.33 -5.27 -14.71
N THR A 204 -4.12 -4.25 -14.38
CA THR A 204 -5.05 -3.61 -15.32
C THR A 204 -4.52 -2.31 -15.90
N ASN A 205 -3.26 -1.95 -15.59
CA ASN A 205 -2.69 -0.62 -15.82
C ASN A 205 -3.61 0.52 -15.32
N GLY A 206 -4.42 0.22 -14.30
CA GLY A 206 -5.38 1.14 -13.70
C GLY A 206 -4.88 1.78 -12.41
N LEU A 207 -3.65 1.46 -12.01
CA LEU A 207 -2.95 2.08 -10.89
C LEU A 207 -2.75 3.56 -11.16
N LYS A 208 -3.01 4.40 -10.15
CA LYS A 208 -2.68 5.81 -10.17
C LYS A 208 -1.77 6.17 -9.00
N LEU A 209 -0.57 6.68 -9.28
CA LEU A 209 0.43 6.99 -8.26
C LEU A 209 0.00 8.15 -7.35
N ASP A 210 -0.81 9.08 -7.85
CA ASP A 210 -1.35 10.21 -7.10
C ASP A 210 -2.40 9.81 -6.05
N LYS A 211 -2.94 8.58 -6.15
CA LYS A 211 -3.90 8.02 -5.20
C LYS A 211 -3.25 7.28 -4.03
N LEU A 212 -1.96 7.00 -4.09
CA LEU A 212 -1.21 6.39 -3.00
C LEU A 212 -0.91 7.43 -1.93
N GLN A 213 -1.42 7.21 -0.73
CA GLN A 213 -1.36 8.16 0.37
C GLN A 213 -0.12 7.99 1.25
N ASN A 214 0.33 6.75 1.41
CA ASN A 214 1.45 6.36 2.25
C ASN A 214 2.74 6.27 1.43
N GLU A 215 3.83 6.87 1.95
CA GLU A 215 5.13 6.85 1.29
C GLU A 215 5.68 5.42 1.11
N HIS A 216 5.40 4.55 2.07
CA HIS A 216 5.83 3.16 2.02
C HIS A 216 5.11 2.37 0.93
N SER A 217 3.88 2.75 0.55
CA SER A 217 3.15 2.12 -0.55
C SER A 217 3.84 2.34 -1.90
N LEU A 218 4.44 3.51 -2.11
CA LEU A 218 5.22 3.80 -3.32
C LEU A 218 6.45 2.91 -3.42
N GLU A 219 7.06 2.54 -2.29
CA GLU A 219 8.17 1.58 -2.24
C GLU A 219 7.75 0.14 -2.57
N LEU A 220 6.46 -0.19 -2.50
CA LEU A 220 5.94 -1.55 -2.74
C LEU A 220 5.52 -1.82 -4.19
N LEU A 221 5.60 -0.83 -5.08
CA LEU A 221 5.15 -0.96 -6.47
C LEU A 221 5.79 -2.16 -7.19
N HIS A 222 7.12 -2.27 -7.11
CA HIS A 222 7.83 -3.39 -7.71
C HIS A 222 7.51 -4.74 -7.05
N MET A 223 7.37 -4.77 -5.72
CA MET A 223 6.99 -5.99 -5.03
C MET A 223 5.64 -6.49 -5.53
N ASN A 224 4.66 -5.60 -5.59
CA ASN A 224 3.32 -5.93 -6.01
C ASN A 224 3.28 -6.47 -7.44
N TYR A 225 4.07 -5.87 -8.34
CA TYR A 225 4.23 -6.36 -9.69
C TYR A 225 4.89 -7.75 -9.75
N GLU A 226 5.96 -7.98 -8.98
CA GLU A 226 6.56 -9.32 -8.93
C GLU A 226 5.58 -10.35 -8.35
N LEU A 227 4.83 -9.99 -7.30
CA LEU A 227 3.77 -10.81 -6.75
C LEU A 227 2.68 -11.14 -7.78
N SER A 228 2.33 -10.23 -8.68
CA SER A 228 1.33 -10.49 -9.73
C SER A 228 1.77 -11.51 -10.76
N LYS A 229 3.08 -11.66 -10.99
CA LYS A 229 3.64 -12.74 -11.81
C LYS A 229 3.52 -14.10 -11.15
N PHE A 230 3.73 -14.18 -9.83
CA PHE A 230 3.63 -15.42 -9.06
C PHE A 230 2.17 -15.82 -8.77
N PHE A 231 1.32 -14.82 -8.55
CA PHE A 231 -0.07 -14.97 -8.14
C PHE A 231 -0.98 -14.17 -9.10
N PRO A 232 -1.05 -14.58 -10.40
CA PRO A 232 -1.81 -13.83 -11.39
C PRO A 232 -3.31 -13.92 -11.10
N ASP A 233 -4.02 -12.82 -11.35
CA ASP A 233 -5.49 -12.85 -11.40
C ASP A 233 -5.94 -13.86 -12.44
N LYS A 234 -6.98 -14.64 -12.11
CA LYS A 234 -7.60 -15.50 -13.11
C LYS A 234 -8.17 -14.62 -14.21
N LYS A 235 -7.65 -14.78 -15.43
CA LYS A 235 -8.30 -14.26 -16.63
C LYS A 235 -9.65 -14.98 -16.75
N ASN A 236 -10.73 -14.26 -16.49
CA ASN A 236 -12.07 -14.67 -16.87
C ASN A 236 -12.21 -14.63 -18.40
#